data_AF-A0A2W7IWI6-F1
#
_entry.id   AF-A0A2W7IWI6-F1
#
_cell.length_a   1.000
_cell.length_b   1.000
_cell.length_c   1.000
_cell.angle_alpha   90.00
_cell.angle_beta   90.00
_cell.angle_gamma   90.00
#
_symmetry.space_group_name_H-M   'P 1'
#
loop_
_entity.id
_entity.type
_entity.pdbx_description
1 polymer ?
#
loop_
_entity_poly.entity_id
_entity_poly.type
_entity_poly.pdbx_seq_one_letter_code
_entity_poly.pdbx_strand_id
1 'polypeptide(L)'
;MSSPLGYILTKPSVLTGNQQVDSLIYGTSWLSPDFGADIFATRLTYSFVTPGQSYFSAKYSLKNEFLNSFALTSAQQNAVTGALGAWSAVANVKFTLVSDNINTVGDLRFGGYWDMDDDAAAWAYFPDRTPLAGDVWISPDTNNPTPVKGTYDFMTFVHEIGHALGLKHPFESSQSNSTLISPLLDDTHYTIMSYNNAYSYQPTTPMLLDILAIQKIYGANMLWQTGDNVYRWAPDQSVFETIWDAGGNDTIDASNQQAAVRLNLNEGEFSNIGKAFVDIPNLQLVNDGLAIAFGTKIENATGSAFNDELIGNALGNVLDGGAGQDVMIGGAGNDVYVVDNVGDVVVETGTSLSEIDTVMSSISYTLGSNLENLTLTGSDQLDATGNALNNVLIGNSGNNVL
;
A
#
# COMPACT_ATOMS: atom_id res chain seq x y z
N MET A 1 16.69 13.34 -22.59
CA MET A 1 17.54 12.39 -21.84
C MET A 1 18.39 13.19 -20.87
N SER A 2 18.38 12.76 -19.62
CA SER A 2 19.26 13.23 -18.55
C SER A 2 20.70 13.20 -19.04
N SER A 3 21.33 14.37 -18.99
CA SER A 3 22.77 14.51 -19.20
C SER A 3 23.41 14.63 -17.83
N PRO A 4 24.62 14.10 -17.63
CA PRO A 4 25.39 14.33 -16.41
C PRO A 4 25.62 15.82 -16.06
N LEU A 5 25.35 16.72 -17.02
CA LEU A 5 25.48 18.17 -16.91
C LEU A 5 24.13 18.91 -16.98
N GLY A 6 23.02 18.19 -17.17
CA GLY A 6 21.70 18.75 -17.43
C GLY A 6 20.67 18.36 -16.37
N TYR A 7 19.39 18.65 -16.66
CA TYR A 7 18.24 18.33 -15.82
C TYR A 7 17.06 17.91 -16.70
N ILE A 8 16.05 17.27 -16.11
CA ILE A 8 14.76 17.00 -16.78
C ILE A 8 13.81 18.16 -16.52
N LEU A 9 12.92 18.42 -17.47
CA LEU A 9 11.86 19.38 -17.26
C LEU A 9 10.97 18.99 -16.09
N THR A 10 10.67 19.99 -15.26
CA THR A 10 9.68 19.93 -14.21
C THR A 10 8.50 20.82 -14.53
N LYS A 11 7.36 20.53 -13.89
CA LYS A 11 6.14 21.34 -13.88
C LYS A 11 5.76 21.69 -12.42
N PRO A 12 5.05 22.81 -12.19
CA PRO A 12 4.45 23.06 -10.88
C PRO A 12 3.41 21.99 -10.53
N SER A 13 3.38 21.55 -9.28
CA SER A 13 2.34 20.69 -8.72
C SER A 13 1.12 21.54 -8.32
N VAL A 14 -0.09 20.99 -8.51
CA VAL A 14 -1.34 21.70 -8.23
C VAL A 14 -1.98 21.12 -6.96
N LEU A 15 -2.24 21.99 -5.99
CA LEU A 15 -2.95 21.63 -4.76
C LEU A 15 -4.45 21.37 -5.02
N THR A 16 -5.01 20.46 -4.25
CA THR A 16 -6.37 19.93 -4.40
C THR A 16 -7.41 20.69 -3.58
N GLY A 17 -7.00 21.37 -2.52
CA GLY A 17 -7.86 21.87 -1.47
C GLY A 17 -8.16 20.83 -0.37
N ASN A 18 -7.71 19.58 -0.53
CA ASN A 18 -7.76 18.57 0.53
C ASN A 18 -6.45 18.61 1.33
N GLN A 19 -6.56 18.95 2.63
CA GLN A 19 -5.41 19.12 3.51
C GLN A 19 -4.53 17.86 3.64
N GLN A 20 -5.11 16.65 3.68
CA GLN A 20 -4.36 15.40 3.86
C GLN A 20 -3.48 15.10 2.64
N VAL A 21 -3.98 15.39 1.44
CA VAL A 21 -3.23 15.23 0.18
C VAL A 21 -2.21 16.36 0.04
N ASP A 22 -2.68 17.58 0.21
CA ASP A 22 -1.87 18.77 -0.01
C ASP A 22 -0.73 18.87 1.01
N SER A 23 -0.86 18.33 2.22
CA SER A 23 0.25 18.29 3.18
C SER A 23 1.47 17.51 2.70
N LEU A 24 1.31 16.61 1.72
CA LEU A 24 2.42 15.82 1.18
C LEU A 24 3.01 16.40 -0.09
N ILE A 25 2.36 17.36 -0.77
CA ILE A 25 2.86 17.86 -2.06
C ILE A 25 3.94 18.92 -1.84
N TYR A 26 5.14 18.76 -2.42
CA TYR A 26 6.19 19.78 -2.29
C TYR A 26 5.89 21.07 -3.05
N GLY A 27 5.70 20.98 -4.38
CA GLY A 27 5.39 22.12 -5.25
C GLY A 27 5.87 22.00 -6.69
N THR A 28 6.78 21.09 -6.96
CA THR A 28 7.23 20.73 -8.31
C THR A 28 7.18 19.22 -8.50
N SER A 29 6.97 18.79 -9.74
CA SER A 29 7.00 17.38 -10.14
C SER A 29 7.72 17.22 -11.46
N TRP A 30 8.12 16.01 -11.78
CA TRP A 30 8.70 15.70 -13.08
C TRP A 30 7.69 15.87 -14.21
N LEU A 31 8.16 16.35 -15.36
CA LEU A 31 7.48 16.26 -16.65
C LEU A 31 8.05 15.04 -17.38
N SER A 32 7.20 14.23 -18.03
CA SER A 32 7.71 13.12 -18.84
C SER A 32 8.66 13.66 -19.92
N PRO A 33 9.90 13.14 -20.04
CA PRO A 33 10.88 13.58 -21.03
C PRO A 33 10.51 13.17 -22.45
N ASP A 34 9.57 12.22 -22.62
CA ASP A 34 9.07 11.77 -23.92
C ASP A 34 7.70 12.42 -24.24
N PHE A 35 7.65 13.18 -25.33
CA PHE A 35 6.39 13.59 -25.98
C PHE A 35 5.89 12.54 -27.00
N GLY A 36 6.35 11.28 -26.88
CA GLY A 36 6.08 10.15 -27.78
C GLY A 36 5.21 9.04 -27.17
N ALA A 37 4.95 7.98 -27.96
CA ALA A 37 3.79 7.05 -27.99
C ALA A 37 3.10 6.53 -26.70
N ASP A 38 3.67 6.63 -25.51
CA ASP A 38 2.97 6.35 -24.23
C ASP A 38 2.88 7.65 -23.42
N ILE A 39 1.90 8.47 -23.77
CA ILE A 39 1.67 9.80 -23.16
C ILE A 39 1.04 9.71 -21.75
N PHE A 40 0.78 8.51 -21.25
CA PHE A 40 0.02 8.29 -20.02
C PHE A 40 0.90 8.06 -18.78
N ALA A 41 2.22 7.88 -18.96
CA ALA A 41 3.16 7.69 -17.85
C ALA A 41 4.35 8.65 -17.90
N THR A 42 4.79 9.08 -16.71
CA THR A 42 6.05 9.81 -16.52
C THR A 42 7.20 8.80 -16.51
N ARG A 43 8.08 8.89 -17.50
CA ARG A 43 9.20 7.95 -17.67
C ARG A 43 10.46 8.55 -17.08
N LEU A 44 11.01 7.92 -16.06
CA LEU A 44 12.24 8.35 -15.40
C LEU A 44 13.31 7.26 -15.54
N THR A 45 14.56 7.64 -15.71
CA THR A 45 15.69 6.73 -15.61
C THR A 45 16.25 6.74 -14.19
N TYR A 46 16.97 5.69 -13.80
CA TYR A 46 17.73 5.73 -12.56
C TYR A 46 19.09 5.09 -12.75
N SER A 47 20.03 5.44 -11.88
CA SER A 47 21.38 4.88 -11.91
C SER A 47 22.01 4.85 -10.53
N PHE A 48 23.10 4.09 -10.40
CA PHE A 48 23.82 3.95 -9.14
C PHE A 48 25.19 4.63 -9.23
N VAL A 49 25.48 5.48 -8.26
CA VAL A 49 26.74 6.21 -8.18
C VAL A 49 27.88 5.24 -7.94
N THR A 50 28.90 5.33 -8.77
CA THR A 50 30.16 4.61 -8.64
C THR A 50 31.28 5.63 -8.39
N PRO A 51 31.81 5.72 -7.15
CA PRO A 51 32.85 6.68 -6.79
C PRO A 51 34.04 6.63 -7.77
N GLY A 52 34.44 7.80 -8.27
CA GLY A 52 35.55 7.94 -9.23
C GLY A 52 35.23 7.55 -10.69
N GLN A 53 34.02 7.05 -10.99
CA GLN A 53 33.57 6.74 -12.36
C GLN A 53 32.36 7.57 -12.78
N SER A 54 31.41 7.76 -11.87
CA SER A 54 30.25 8.61 -12.06
C SER A 54 30.65 10.04 -12.39
N TYR A 55 29.93 10.65 -13.33
CA TYR A 55 30.23 12.00 -13.79
C TYR A 55 29.18 12.99 -13.24
N PHE A 56 29.64 14.14 -12.75
CA PHE A 56 28.82 15.16 -12.10
C PHE A 56 29.14 16.55 -12.66
N SER A 57 28.17 17.45 -12.64
CA SER A 57 28.38 18.86 -12.96
C SER A 57 29.40 19.50 -12.01
N ALA A 58 30.25 20.39 -12.54
CA ALA A 58 31.18 21.17 -11.70
C ALA A 58 30.47 22.10 -10.70
N LYS A 59 29.19 22.43 -10.96
CA LYS A 59 28.29 23.13 -10.04
C LYS A 59 27.13 22.20 -9.72
N TYR A 60 27.45 21.11 -9.02
CA TYR A 60 26.48 20.10 -8.63
C TYR A 60 25.69 20.57 -7.41
N SER A 61 26.31 20.67 -6.24
CA SER A 61 25.68 21.13 -5.00
C SER A 61 26.68 21.95 -4.16
N LEU A 62 26.26 22.44 -2.99
CA LEU A 62 27.17 23.10 -2.05
C LEU A 62 28.14 22.11 -1.39
N LYS A 63 27.68 20.90 -1.04
CA LYS A 63 28.49 19.88 -0.35
C LYS A 63 29.30 19.01 -1.34
N ASN A 64 28.92 18.93 -2.61
CA ASN A 64 29.54 18.09 -3.65
C ASN A 64 29.76 16.64 -3.18
N GLU A 65 28.67 16.01 -2.77
CA GLU A 65 28.58 14.70 -2.13
C GLU A 65 29.33 13.61 -2.88
N PHE A 66 29.33 13.69 -4.21
CA PHE A 66 30.05 12.77 -5.07
C PHE A 66 31.56 12.70 -4.76
N LEU A 67 32.16 13.75 -4.19
CA LEU A 67 33.57 13.79 -3.81
C LEU A 67 33.90 12.87 -2.63
N ASN A 68 32.94 12.62 -1.74
CA ASN A 68 33.10 11.70 -0.61
C ASN A 68 31.99 10.65 -0.58
N SER A 69 31.71 10.09 -1.77
CA SER A 69 30.65 9.10 -1.96
C SER A 69 31.13 7.67 -1.74
N PHE A 70 30.20 6.77 -1.43
CA PHE A 70 30.39 5.33 -1.53
C PHE A 70 29.34 4.67 -2.43
N ALA A 71 29.72 3.54 -3.02
CA ALA A 71 28.82 2.75 -3.86
C ALA A 71 27.89 1.90 -2.98
N LEU A 72 26.63 1.81 -3.39
CA LEU A 72 25.67 0.88 -2.78
C LEU A 72 26.02 -0.57 -3.11
N THR A 73 25.82 -1.47 -2.16
CA THR A 73 25.95 -2.92 -2.38
C THR A 73 24.90 -3.42 -3.37
N SER A 74 25.11 -4.59 -3.98
CA SER A 74 24.11 -5.17 -4.88
C SER A 74 22.75 -5.41 -4.21
N ALA A 75 22.73 -5.75 -2.91
CA ALA A 75 21.47 -5.94 -2.19
C ALA A 75 20.76 -4.61 -1.89
N GLN A 76 21.51 -3.53 -1.60
CA GLN A 76 20.94 -2.18 -1.51
C GLN A 76 20.39 -1.70 -2.86
N GLN A 77 21.11 -1.95 -3.97
CA GLN A 77 20.61 -1.62 -5.32
C GLN A 77 19.32 -2.38 -5.66
N ASN A 78 19.21 -3.65 -5.23
CA ASN A 78 17.98 -4.43 -5.35
C ASN A 78 16.85 -3.85 -4.49
N ALA A 79 17.15 -3.42 -3.26
CA ALA A 79 16.17 -2.77 -2.38
C ALA A 79 15.65 -1.45 -2.98
N VAL A 80 16.53 -0.60 -3.50
CA VAL A 80 16.16 0.62 -4.26
C VAL A 80 15.26 0.27 -5.44
N THR A 81 15.62 -0.75 -6.22
CA THR A 81 14.80 -1.19 -7.36
C THR A 81 13.42 -1.66 -6.91
N GLY A 82 13.33 -2.39 -5.79
CA GLY A 82 12.06 -2.78 -5.18
C GLY A 82 11.21 -1.58 -4.71
N ALA A 83 11.84 -0.58 -4.09
CA ALA A 83 11.19 0.64 -3.65
C ALA A 83 10.66 1.50 -4.83
N LEU A 84 11.44 1.64 -5.90
CA LEU A 84 10.99 2.24 -7.17
C LEU A 84 9.81 1.47 -7.77
N GLY A 85 9.83 0.14 -7.69
CA GLY A 85 8.73 -0.73 -8.07
C GLY A 85 7.45 -0.46 -7.28
N ALA A 86 7.55 -0.25 -5.96
CA ALA A 86 6.41 0.06 -5.11
C ALA A 86 5.73 1.39 -5.50
N TRP A 87 6.50 2.43 -5.85
CA TRP A 87 5.94 3.67 -6.39
C TRP A 87 5.33 3.50 -7.79
N SER A 88 5.94 2.69 -8.66
CA SER A 88 5.42 2.40 -10.00
C SER A 88 4.15 1.55 -9.97
N ALA A 89 3.98 0.72 -8.94
CA ALA A 89 2.77 -0.07 -8.75
C ALA A 89 1.55 0.84 -8.57
N VAL A 90 1.69 1.93 -7.83
CA VAL A 90 0.56 2.77 -7.40
C VAL A 90 0.29 3.97 -8.31
N ALA A 91 1.28 4.44 -9.08
CA ALA A 91 1.15 5.63 -9.93
C ALA A 91 1.78 5.46 -11.32
N ASN A 92 1.36 6.29 -12.28
CA ASN A 92 1.87 6.29 -13.66
C ASN A 92 3.28 6.89 -13.76
N VAL A 93 4.22 6.33 -13.02
CA VAL A 93 5.65 6.58 -13.10
C VAL A 93 6.34 5.27 -13.46
N LYS A 94 7.27 5.31 -14.41
CA LYS A 94 8.02 4.13 -14.85
C LYS A 94 9.51 4.41 -14.73
N PHE A 95 10.24 3.50 -14.09
CA PHE A 95 11.69 3.62 -13.91
C PHE A 95 12.46 2.70 -14.85
N THR A 96 13.55 3.18 -15.43
CA THR A 96 14.46 2.37 -16.26
C THR A 96 15.90 2.55 -15.80
N LEU A 97 16.57 1.45 -15.45
CA LEU A 97 17.98 1.48 -15.06
C LEU A 97 18.85 1.87 -16.27
N VAL A 98 19.74 2.83 -16.07
CA VAL A 98 20.79 3.23 -17.02
C VAL A 98 22.15 3.20 -16.35
N SER A 99 23.22 3.17 -17.15
CA SER A 99 24.57 3.31 -16.60
C SER A 99 24.80 4.71 -16.02
N ASP A 100 25.70 4.84 -15.06
CA ASP A 100 26.12 6.13 -14.48
C ASP A 100 27.55 6.47 -14.95
N ASN A 101 27.71 7.28 -15.99
CA ASN A 101 29.00 7.65 -16.55
C ASN A 101 28.94 8.99 -17.34
N ILE A 102 30.03 9.35 -18.01
CA ILE A 102 30.14 10.61 -18.78
C ILE A 102 29.12 10.78 -19.90
N ASN A 103 28.53 9.68 -20.41
CA ASN A 103 27.59 9.72 -21.53
C ASN A 103 26.13 9.70 -21.08
N THR A 104 25.84 9.11 -19.92
CA THR A 104 24.47 8.90 -19.42
C THR A 104 24.46 8.76 -17.90
N VAL A 105 23.41 9.30 -17.28
CA VAL A 105 23.08 9.16 -15.86
C VAL A 105 21.58 8.97 -15.72
N GLY A 106 21.14 8.50 -14.56
CA GLY A 106 19.74 8.47 -14.17
C GLY A 106 19.17 9.86 -13.97
N ASP A 107 17.86 9.95 -14.14
CA ASP A 107 17.02 11.04 -13.64
C ASP A 107 17.01 11.09 -12.12
N LEU A 108 17.07 9.91 -11.50
CA LEU A 108 17.32 9.72 -10.07
C LEU A 108 18.63 8.93 -9.92
N ARG A 109 19.56 9.42 -9.09
CA ARG A 109 20.84 8.73 -8.83
C ARG A 109 20.93 8.33 -7.38
N PHE A 110 21.40 7.12 -7.13
CA PHE A 110 21.47 6.55 -5.79
C PHE A 110 22.91 6.27 -5.39
N GLY A 111 23.34 6.81 -4.26
CA GLY A 111 24.67 6.60 -3.71
C GLY A 111 24.69 6.71 -2.20
N GLY A 112 25.86 6.51 -1.59
CA GLY A 112 26.10 6.84 -0.20
C GLY A 112 27.00 8.04 -0.06
N TYR A 113 26.87 8.79 1.04
CA TYR A 113 27.71 9.96 1.32
C TYR A 113 28.28 9.89 2.74
N TRP A 114 29.61 9.91 2.88
CA TRP A 114 30.28 9.71 4.16
C TRP A 114 30.17 10.89 5.13
N ASP A 115 30.06 12.12 4.64
CA ASP A 115 29.95 13.33 5.47
C ASP A 115 28.50 13.80 5.63
N MET A 116 27.54 12.87 5.59
CA MET A 116 26.16 13.18 5.93
C MET A 116 26.09 13.60 7.41
N ASP A 117 25.23 14.57 7.71
CA ASP A 117 25.11 15.11 9.06
C ASP A 117 24.65 13.99 10.03
N ASP A 118 25.21 13.93 11.25
CA ASP A 118 25.05 12.79 12.19
C ASP A 118 23.59 12.42 12.54
N ASP A 119 22.62 13.31 12.30
CA ASP A 119 21.20 13.10 12.59
C ASP A 119 20.38 12.74 11.33
N ALA A 120 20.99 12.65 10.15
CA ALA A 120 20.31 12.37 8.89
C ALA A 120 20.55 10.93 8.43
N ALA A 121 19.47 10.13 8.41
CA ALA A 121 19.50 8.75 7.90
C ALA A 121 19.82 8.68 6.41
N ALA A 122 19.21 9.58 5.64
CA ALA A 122 19.41 9.76 4.22
C ALA A 122 18.94 11.17 3.83
N TRP A 123 19.10 11.52 2.56
CA TRP A 123 18.46 12.69 1.99
C TRP A 123 18.16 12.49 0.51
N ALA A 124 17.24 13.30 0.01
CA ALA A 124 16.88 13.32 -1.39
C ALA A 124 16.61 14.73 -1.85
N TYR A 125 16.91 14.96 -3.12
CA TYR A 125 16.64 16.22 -3.76
C TYR A 125 15.33 16.17 -4.54
N PHE A 126 14.45 17.12 -4.25
CA PHE A 126 13.16 17.27 -4.93
C PHE A 126 13.31 17.45 -6.46
N PRO A 127 12.22 17.21 -7.23
CA PRO A 127 12.17 17.56 -8.64
C PRO A 127 12.47 19.05 -8.87
N ASP A 128 13.57 19.35 -9.54
CA ASP A 128 13.96 20.72 -9.91
C ASP A 128 14.80 20.73 -11.21
N ARG A 129 15.10 21.92 -11.72
CA ARG A 129 15.90 22.19 -12.92
C ARG A 129 17.38 22.37 -12.59
N THR A 130 17.90 21.51 -11.74
CA THR A 130 19.30 21.53 -11.28
C THR A 130 19.96 20.17 -11.45
N PRO A 131 21.30 20.08 -11.61
CA PRO A 131 22.00 18.80 -11.79
C PRO A 131 21.92 17.80 -10.64
N LEU A 132 21.47 18.25 -9.47
CA LEU A 132 21.33 17.44 -8.24
C LEU A 132 19.89 16.93 -8.02
N ALA A 133 18.93 17.42 -8.79
CA ALA A 133 17.53 17.08 -8.58
C ALA A 133 17.27 15.59 -8.83
N GLY A 134 16.52 14.95 -7.94
CA GLY A 134 16.24 13.52 -7.99
C GLY A 134 17.31 12.62 -7.38
N ASP A 135 18.49 13.16 -7.05
CA ASP A 135 19.54 12.36 -6.43
C ASP A 135 19.19 12.04 -4.97
N VAL A 136 19.46 10.79 -4.58
CA VAL A 136 19.22 10.22 -3.27
C VAL A 136 20.55 9.73 -2.71
N TRP A 137 20.88 10.16 -1.50
CA TRP A 137 22.07 9.67 -0.79
C TRP A 137 21.73 9.11 0.56
N ILE A 138 22.31 7.97 0.90
CA ILE A 138 22.20 7.38 2.25
C ILE A 138 23.42 7.72 3.11
N SER A 139 23.20 7.82 4.42
CA SER A 139 24.26 7.98 5.41
C SER A 139 24.97 6.65 5.70
N PRO A 140 26.12 6.68 6.39
CA PRO A 140 26.75 5.49 6.96
C PRO A 140 25.91 4.79 8.04
N ASP A 141 25.00 5.49 8.71
CA ASP A 141 24.16 4.96 9.78
C ASP A 141 22.95 4.17 9.26
N THR A 142 22.50 4.49 8.05
CA THR A 142 21.45 3.74 7.31
C THR A 142 22.06 2.97 6.15
N ASN A 143 23.13 2.20 6.45
CA ASN A 143 23.95 1.49 5.48
C ASN A 143 24.02 -0.03 5.73
N ASN A 144 22.89 -0.64 6.10
CA ASN A 144 22.80 -2.09 6.15
C ASN A 144 23.13 -2.66 4.76
N PRO A 145 24.09 -3.60 4.64
CA PRO A 145 24.50 -4.12 3.34
C PRO A 145 23.44 -5.00 2.67
N THR A 146 22.42 -5.46 3.40
CA THR A 146 21.34 -6.34 2.93
C THR A 146 19.97 -5.91 3.48
N PRO A 147 19.47 -4.72 3.11
CA PRO A 147 18.20 -4.24 3.60
C PRO A 147 17.04 -5.03 2.97
N VAL A 148 16.01 -5.29 3.76
CA VAL A 148 14.84 -6.08 3.36
C VAL A 148 13.56 -5.38 3.81
N LYS A 149 12.43 -5.68 3.17
CA LYS A 149 11.10 -5.18 3.56
C LYS A 149 10.85 -5.38 5.06
N GLY A 150 10.29 -4.36 5.71
CA GLY A 150 10.07 -4.36 7.17
C GLY A 150 11.21 -3.78 7.99
N THR A 151 12.37 -3.48 7.37
CA THR A 151 13.50 -2.81 8.03
C THR A 151 13.51 -1.31 7.76
N TYR A 152 14.12 -0.55 8.66
CA TYR A 152 14.27 0.91 8.56
C TYR A 152 15.01 1.34 7.29
N ASP A 153 16.10 0.67 6.93
CA ASP A 153 16.86 0.96 5.70
C ASP A 153 16.03 0.78 4.43
N PHE A 154 15.17 -0.25 4.37
CA PHE A 154 14.29 -0.43 3.22
C PHE A 154 13.23 0.67 3.15
N MET A 155 12.58 0.98 4.28
CA MET A 155 11.60 2.07 4.38
C MET A 155 12.24 3.41 3.99
N THR A 156 13.48 3.66 4.38
CA THR A 156 14.24 4.87 4.02
C THR A 156 14.36 5.02 2.50
N PHE A 157 14.64 3.94 1.75
CA PHE A 157 14.62 4.05 0.28
C PHE A 157 13.25 4.44 -0.27
N VAL A 158 12.16 3.87 0.25
CA VAL A 158 10.80 4.21 -0.19
C VAL A 158 10.50 5.69 0.13
N HIS A 159 10.87 6.16 1.32
CA HIS A 159 10.73 7.54 1.79
C HIS A 159 11.50 8.52 0.89
N GLU A 160 12.80 8.32 0.70
CA GLU A 160 13.65 9.23 -0.07
C GLU A 160 13.25 9.27 -1.56
N ILE A 161 12.76 8.16 -2.10
CA ILE A 161 12.17 8.16 -3.45
C ILE A 161 10.91 9.02 -3.48
N GLY A 162 10.09 9.03 -2.42
CA GLY A 162 8.95 9.94 -2.28
C GLY A 162 9.36 11.40 -2.43
N HIS A 163 10.43 11.82 -1.75
CA HIS A 163 11.04 13.14 -1.93
C HIS A 163 11.53 13.39 -3.37
N ALA A 164 12.29 12.45 -3.94
CA ALA A 164 12.77 12.54 -5.31
C ALA A 164 11.64 12.59 -6.35
N LEU A 165 10.42 12.16 -5.99
CA LEU A 165 9.21 12.26 -6.81
C LEU A 165 8.35 13.49 -6.51
N GLY A 166 8.66 14.27 -5.47
CA GLY A 166 8.01 15.54 -5.17
C GLY A 166 7.07 15.51 -3.96
N LEU A 167 7.17 14.50 -3.10
CA LEU A 167 6.47 14.48 -1.81
C LEU A 167 7.32 15.10 -0.72
N LYS A 168 6.80 16.05 0.06
CA LYS A 168 7.48 16.63 1.23
C LYS A 168 7.07 15.93 2.52
N HIS A 169 7.81 16.17 3.59
CA HIS A 169 7.35 15.81 4.93
C HIS A 169 5.99 16.48 5.23
N PRO A 170 5.06 15.76 5.88
CA PRO A 170 3.70 16.25 6.09
C PRO A 170 3.62 17.35 7.15
N PHE A 171 4.61 17.44 8.04
CA PHE A 171 4.71 18.42 9.13
C PHE A 171 5.53 19.68 8.79
N GLU A 172 6.18 19.73 7.61
CA GLU A 172 7.02 20.86 7.22
C GLU A 172 6.36 21.73 6.15
N SER A 173 6.55 23.05 6.22
CA SER A 173 6.17 23.97 5.15
C SER A 173 7.29 24.08 4.10
N SER A 174 6.92 24.18 2.82
CA SER A 174 7.82 24.60 1.75
C SER A 174 7.47 26.02 1.26
N GLN A 175 8.36 26.63 0.46
CA GLN A 175 8.09 27.94 -0.14
C GLN A 175 6.84 27.92 -1.04
N SER A 176 6.58 26.80 -1.69
CA SER A 176 5.45 26.60 -2.62
C SER A 176 4.20 26.04 -1.94
N ASN A 177 4.31 25.49 -0.72
CA ASN A 177 3.20 24.87 -0.01
C ASN A 177 3.40 24.89 1.51
N SER A 178 2.59 25.69 2.20
CA SER A 178 2.58 25.79 3.66
C SER A 178 1.57 24.85 4.34
N THR A 179 0.92 23.96 3.60
CA THR A 179 -0.09 23.04 4.15
C THR A 179 0.58 21.96 5.00
N LEU A 180 0.06 21.77 6.21
CA LEU A 180 0.53 20.77 7.17
C LEU A 180 -0.58 19.75 7.43
N ILE A 181 -0.19 18.52 7.73
CA ILE A 181 -1.13 17.46 8.10
C ILE A 181 -1.66 17.68 9.52
N SER A 182 -2.80 17.06 9.84
CA SER A 182 -3.23 16.92 11.24
C SER A 182 -2.21 16.06 12.00
N PRO A 183 -1.78 16.45 13.22
CA PRO A 183 -0.89 15.62 14.04
C PRO A 183 -1.40 14.20 14.33
N LEU A 184 -2.71 13.97 14.23
CA LEU A 184 -3.31 12.63 14.38
C LEU A 184 -3.03 11.69 13.20
N LEU A 185 -2.60 12.24 12.07
CA LEU A 185 -2.28 11.51 10.84
C LEU A 185 -0.80 11.63 10.46
N ASP A 186 -0.01 12.38 11.23
CA ASP A 186 1.43 12.47 11.08
C ASP A 186 2.06 11.22 11.68
N ASP A 187 1.95 10.10 10.96
CA ASP A 187 2.51 8.81 11.36
C ASP A 187 2.80 7.96 10.13
N THR A 188 3.85 7.14 10.18
CA THR A 188 4.16 6.16 9.14
C THR A 188 3.06 5.12 8.91
N HIS A 189 2.12 4.99 9.83
CA HIS A 189 0.89 4.25 9.65
C HIS A 189 0.03 4.82 8.50
N TYR A 190 0.08 6.13 8.26
CA TYR A 190 -0.71 6.81 7.21
C TYR A 190 0.14 7.32 6.04
N THR A 191 1.38 7.73 6.31
CA THR A 191 2.31 8.26 5.30
C THR A 191 3.74 7.93 5.68
N ILE A 192 4.45 7.24 4.78
CA ILE A 192 5.86 6.91 4.94
C ILE A 192 6.74 8.17 5.01
N MET A 193 6.22 9.33 4.61
CA MET A 193 6.90 10.63 4.71
C MET A 193 6.90 11.21 6.14
N SER A 194 6.25 10.57 7.12
CA SER A 194 6.32 10.98 8.52
C SER A 194 7.63 10.56 9.20
N TYR A 195 8.04 11.30 10.22
CA TYR A 195 9.12 10.92 11.13
C TYR A 195 8.64 10.12 12.34
N ASN A 196 7.32 10.04 12.55
CA ASN A 196 6.74 9.18 13.57
C ASN A 196 6.72 7.74 13.03
N ASN A 197 7.87 7.08 13.18
CA ASN A 197 8.21 5.79 12.56
C ASN A 197 8.80 4.78 13.55
N ALA A 198 8.59 5.00 14.84
CA ALA A 198 9.20 4.21 15.89
C ALA A 198 8.48 2.86 16.11
N TYR A 199 8.43 2.05 15.06
CA TYR A 199 7.87 0.71 15.04
C TYR A 199 8.97 -0.37 14.94
N SER A 200 8.75 -1.52 15.56
CA SER A 200 9.69 -2.65 15.46
C SER A 200 9.65 -3.35 14.09
N TYR A 201 8.68 -3.02 13.26
CA TYR A 201 8.53 -3.45 11.87
C TYR A 201 8.05 -2.25 11.06
N GLN A 202 8.65 -2.01 9.91
CA GLN A 202 8.45 -0.77 9.14
C GLN A 202 7.56 -0.99 7.91
N PRO A 203 6.89 0.06 7.40
CA PRO A 203 6.12 -0.03 6.16
C PRO A 203 6.93 -0.60 4.99
N THR A 204 6.29 -1.42 4.17
CA THR A 204 6.95 -2.08 3.02
C THR A 204 6.54 -1.52 1.65
N THR A 205 5.60 -0.58 1.64
CA THR A 205 5.07 0.13 0.46
C THR A 205 4.82 1.61 0.81
N PRO A 206 4.56 2.48 -0.18
CA PRO A 206 3.84 3.72 0.07
C PRO A 206 2.52 3.43 0.82
N MET A 207 2.19 4.28 1.78
CA MET A 207 1.00 4.15 2.63
C MET A 207 -0.17 4.96 2.08
N LEU A 208 -1.33 4.87 2.72
CA LEU A 208 -2.61 5.39 2.22
C LEU A 208 -2.54 6.83 1.67
N LEU A 209 -1.94 7.76 2.42
CA LEU A 209 -1.85 9.16 2.01
C LEU A 209 -0.75 9.40 0.97
N ASP A 210 0.31 8.59 0.99
CA ASP A 210 1.37 8.63 -0.03
C ASP A 210 0.81 8.27 -1.40
N ILE A 211 0.01 7.19 -1.46
CA ILE A 211 -0.65 6.72 -2.67
C ILE A 211 -1.59 7.81 -3.20
N LEU A 212 -2.43 8.37 -2.33
CA LEU A 212 -3.36 9.42 -2.73
C LEU A 212 -2.63 10.67 -3.28
N ALA A 213 -1.54 11.08 -2.64
CA ALA A 213 -0.73 12.23 -3.06
C ALA A 213 0.02 11.96 -4.37
N ILE A 214 0.67 10.81 -4.52
CA ILE A 214 1.47 10.51 -5.70
C ILE A 214 0.59 10.28 -6.93
N GLN A 215 -0.59 9.65 -6.76
CA GLN A 215 -1.59 9.52 -7.81
C GLN A 215 -2.18 10.88 -8.21
N LYS A 216 -2.25 11.84 -7.30
CA LYS A 216 -2.64 13.21 -7.66
C LYS A 216 -1.61 13.89 -8.58
N ILE A 217 -0.31 13.62 -8.37
CA ILE A 217 0.78 14.23 -9.14
C ILE A 217 0.93 13.56 -10.52
N TYR A 218 0.91 12.23 -10.55
CA TYR A 218 1.28 11.43 -11.72
C TYR A 218 0.13 10.63 -12.33
N GLY A 219 -1.01 10.52 -11.65
CA GLY A 219 -2.14 9.66 -12.03
C GLY A 219 -2.00 8.24 -11.47
N ALA A 220 -3.13 7.59 -11.19
CA ALA A 220 -3.19 6.20 -10.72
C ALA A 220 -2.79 5.20 -11.81
N ASN A 221 -2.03 4.17 -11.41
CA ASN A 221 -1.65 3.09 -12.33
C ASN A 221 -2.77 2.06 -12.45
N MET A 222 -3.64 2.24 -13.44
CA MET A 222 -4.77 1.34 -13.72
C MET A 222 -4.38 0.08 -14.49
N LEU A 223 -3.07 -0.24 -14.59
CA LEU A 223 -2.55 -1.44 -15.25
C LEU A 223 -1.86 -2.39 -14.27
N TRP A 224 -1.89 -2.08 -12.97
CA TRP A 224 -1.29 -2.88 -11.92
C TRP A 224 -2.33 -3.78 -11.27
N GLN A 225 -2.10 -5.10 -11.28
CA GLN A 225 -3.03 -6.10 -10.71
C GLN A 225 -4.45 -5.87 -11.26
N THR A 226 -4.70 -6.27 -12.51
CA THR A 226 -6.01 -6.03 -13.18
C THR A 226 -6.84 -7.31 -13.33
N GLY A 227 -6.46 -8.37 -12.63
CA GLY A 227 -7.12 -9.67 -12.71
C GLY A 227 -7.50 -10.12 -11.31
N ASP A 228 -8.10 -11.30 -11.20
CA ASP A 228 -8.55 -11.81 -9.91
C ASP A 228 -7.33 -12.20 -9.05
N ASN A 229 -7.02 -11.36 -8.07
CA ASN A 229 -5.83 -11.42 -7.24
C ASN A 229 -6.15 -11.95 -5.83
N VAL A 230 -5.27 -12.81 -5.29
CA VAL A 230 -5.35 -13.29 -3.90
C VAL A 230 -4.19 -12.72 -3.11
N TYR A 231 -4.51 -11.89 -2.12
CA TYR A 231 -3.58 -11.28 -1.17
C TYR A 231 -3.44 -12.17 0.05
N ARG A 232 -2.25 -12.76 0.22
CA ARG A 232 -1.94 -13.72 1.29
C ARG A 232 -0.51 -13.56 1.78
N TRP A 233 -0.33 -13.62 3.09
CA TRP A 233 0.97 -13.48 3.76
C TRP A 233 1.42 -14.76 4.43
N ALA A 234 2.71 -14.87 4.73
CA ALA A 234 3.22 -16.00 5.51
C ALA A 234 2.64 -15.98 6.95
N PRO A 235 2.44 -17.15 7.58
CA PRO A 235 1.73 -17.28 8.86
C PRO A 235 2.40 -16.53 10.03
N ASP A 236 3.70 -16.23 9.94
CA ASP A 236 4.50 -15.55 10.96
C ASP A 236 5.06 -14.20 10.50
N GLN A 237 4.60 -13.70 9.35
CA GLN A 237 4.99 -12.43 8.78
C GLN A 237 4.17 -11.28 9.40
N SER A 238 4.86 -10.20 9.79
CA SER A 238 4.21 -8.92 10.09
C SER A 238 3.76 -8.24 8.80
N VAL A 239 2.60 -7.60 8.83
CA VAL A 239 2.02 -6.89 7.67
C VAL A 239 1.97 -5.40 8.00
N PHE A 240 2.63 -4.60 7.15
CA PHE A 240 2.59 -3.14 7.25
C PHE A 240 2.72 -2.54 5.85
N GLU A 241 1.59 -2.41 5.15
CA GLU A 241 1.52 -2.00 3.75
C GLU A 241 0.11 -1.57 3.34
N THR A 242 -0.01 -0.95 2.17
CA THR A 242 -1.29 -0.58 1.58
C THR A 242 -1.46 -1.27 0.22
N ILE A 243 -2.61 -1.92 0.02
CA ILE A 243 -2.96 -2.58 -1.25
C ILE A 243 -3.41 -1.51 -2.26
N TRP A 244 -2.76 -1.51 -3.43
CA TRP A 244 -3.28 -0.92 -4.65
C TRP A 244 -3.56 -2.03 -5.64
N ASP A 245 -4.80 -2.08 -6.12
CA ASP A 245 -5.30 -3.01 -7.11
C ASP A 245 -6.17 -2.22 -8.10
N ALA A 246 -5.96 -2.43 -9.40
CA ALA A 246 -6.65 -1.66 -10.44
C ALA A 246 -7.93 -2.34 -10.94
N GLY A 247 -8.22 -3.55 -10.48
CA GLY A 247 -9.49 -4.24 -10.66
C GLY A 247 -9.33 -5.73 -10.86
N GLY A 248 -10.44 -6.42 -10.87
CA GLY A 248 -10.48 -7.86 -10.74
C GLY A 248 -11.65 -8.21 -9.84
N ASN A 249 -11.74 -9.48 -9.47
CA ASN A 249 -12.49 -9.90 -8.30
C ASN A 249 -11.50 -10.51 -7.30
N ASP A 250 -11.18 -9.75 -6.26
CA ASP A 250 -10.00 -9.93 -5.45
C ASP A 250 -10.34 -10.46 -4.06
N THR A 251 -9.39 -11.14 -3.44
CA THR A 251 -9.56 -11.78 -2.13
C THR A 251 -8.41 -11.44 -1.18
N ILE A 252 -8.73 -11.03 0.04
CA ILE A 252 -7.80 -11.12 1.17
C ILE A 252 -7.98 -12.48 1.83
N ASP A 253 -6.94 -13.33 1.78
CA ASP A 253 -6.95 -14.70 2.30
C ASP A 253 -6.08 -14.80 3.57
N ALA A 254 -6.76 -14.91 4.72
CA ALA A 254 -6.16 -15.10 6.04
C ALA A 254 -6.21 -16.57 6.53
N SER A 255 -6.51 -17.54 5.67
CA SER A 255 -6.72 -18.95 6.05
C SER A 255 -5.51 -19.62 6.71
N ASN A 256 -4.31 -19.06 6.55
CA ASN A 256 -3.09 -19.54 7.21
C ASN A 256 -2.65 -18.73 8.43
N GLN A 257 -3.38 -17.70 8.83
CA GLN A 257 -2.97 -16.85 9.94
C GLN A 257 -3.05 -17.61 11.27
N GLN A 258 -2.09 -17.36 12.15
CA GLN A 258 -1.92 -18.09 13.42
C GLN A 258 -2.69 -17.48 14.59
N ALA A 259 -3.53 -16.48 14.32
CA ALA A 259 -4.38 -15.81 15.29
C ALA A 259 -5.61 -15.25 14.58
N ALA A 260 -6.61 -14.87 15.37
CA ALA A 260 -7.78 -14.17 14.88
C ALA A 260 -7.40 -12.89 14.12
N VAL A 261 -8.12 -12.63 13.04
CA VAL A 261 -7.98 -11.47 12.16
C VAL A 261 -9.23 -10.61 12.21
N ARG A 262 -9.03 -9.34 11.89
CA ARG A 262 -10.11 -8.41 11.57
C ARG A 262 -9.87 -7.87 10.17
N LEU A 263 -10.64 -8.33 9.19
CA LEU A 263 -10.49 -7.90 7.80
C LEU A 263 -11.57 -6.88 7.47
N ASN A 264 -11.15 -5.69 7.04
CA ASN A 264 -12.05 -4.62 6.62
C ASN A 264 -11.79 -4.31 5.14
N LEU A 265 -12.75 -4.62 4.29
CA LEU A 265 -12.67 -4.46 2.83
C LEU A 265 -12.96 -3.03 2.36
N ASN A 266 -13.20 -2.10 3.28
CA ASN A 266 -13.45 -0.70 2.94
C ASN A 266 -12.15 0.05 2.63
N GLU A 267 -12.18 0.85 1.56
CA GLU A 267 -11.07 1.72 1.20
C GLU A 267 -10.72 2.70 2.32
N GLY A 268 -9.43 2.90 2.55
CA GLY A 268 -8.91 3.81 3.57
C GLY A 268 -8.98 3.28 5.00
N GLU A 269 -9.59 2.11 5.20
CA GLU A 269 -9.64 1.44 6.49
C GLU A 269 -8.48 0.45 6.65
N PHE A 270 -8.20 0.11 7.91
CA PHE A 270 -7.14 -0.82 8.29
C PHE A 270 -7.70 -2.15 8.78
N SER A 271 -6.95 -3.22 8.51
CA SER A 271 -7.22 -4.60 8.89
C SER A 271 -6.16 -5.13 9.85
N ASN A 272 -6.58 -5.94 10.82
CA ASN A 272 -5.70 -6.65 11.75
C ASN A 272 -5.31 -8.01 11.16
N ILE A 273 -4.06 -8.14 10.71
CA ILE A 273 -3.54 -9.38 10.10
C ILE A 273 -2.03 -9.52 10.30
N GLY A 274 -1.55 -10.76 10.29
CA GLY A 274 -0.13 -11.07 10.44
C GLY A 274 0.35 -11.03 11.89
N LYS A 275 1.65 -11.25 12.04
CA LYS A 275 2.32 -11.21 13.33
C LYS A 275 2.38 -9.77 13.85
N ALA A 276 1.86 -9.53 15.04
CA ALA A 276 1.93 -8.23 15.69
C ALA A 276 3.39 -7.75 15.86
N PHE A 277 3.60 -6.46 15.66
CA PHE A 277 4.84 -5.73 15.91
C PHE A 277 4.61 -4.68 17.01
N VAL A 278 5.64 -3.93 17.40
CA VAL A 278 5.60 -3.04 18.56
C VAL A 278 5.66 -1.58 18.12
N ASP A 279 4.70 -0.77 18.56
CA ASP A 279 4.86 0.67 18.73
C ASP A 279 5.79 0.91 19.92
N ILE A 280 7.02 1.33 19.64
CA ILE A 280 8.10 1.40 20.62
C ILE A 280 7.85 2.50 21.67
N PRO A 281 7.46 3.74 21.30
CA PRO A 281 7.13 4.77 22.28
C PRO A 281 6.02 4.37 23.25
N ASN A 282 4.97 3.71 22.77
CA ASN A 282 3.80 3.38 23.58
C ASN A 282 3.86 1.99 24.20
N LEU A 283 4.83 1.15 23.80
CA LEU A 283 4.96 -0.25 24.19
C LEU A 283 3.70 -1.08 23.90
N GLN A 284 3.05 -0.78 22.78
CA GLN A 284 1.82 -1.43 22.36
C GLN A 284 2.07 -2.41 21.22
N LEU A 285 1.35 -3.52 21.23
CA LEU A 285 1.31 -4.42 20.09
C LEU A 285 0.38 -3.84 19.03
N VAL A 286 0.86 -3.86 17.79
CA VAL A 286 0.22 -3.32 16.59
C VAL A 286 0.12 -4.45 15.59
N ASN A 287 -1.06 -4.66 15.04
CA ASN A 287 -1.30 -5.62 13.96
C ASN A 287 -2.30 -5.11 12.91
N ASP A 288 -2.75 -3.86 13.03
CA ASP A 288 -3.61 -3.13 12.10
C ASP A 288 -2.81 -2.48 10.96
N GLY A 289 -1.74 -3.11 10.47
CA GLY A 289 -0.84 -2.50 9.49
C GLY A 289 -1.26 -2.64 8.02
N LEU A 290 -2.34 -3.35 7.71
CA LEU A 290 -2.82 -3.54 6.34
C LEU A 290 -3.93 -2.55 6.00
N ALA A 291 -3.72 -1.70 5.00
CA ALA A 291 -4.75 -0.82 4.45
C ALA A 291 -5.12 -1.16 3.00
N ILE A 292 -6.29 -0.69 2.57
CA ILE A 292 -6.70 -0.67 1.15
C ILE A 292 -6.67 0.78 0.67
N ALA A 293 -5.95 1.06 -0.43
CA ALA A 293 -5.86 2.42 -0.96
C ALA A 293 -7.21 2.95 -1.46
N PHE A 294 -7.41 4.27 -1.41
CA PHE A 294 -8.57 4.89 -2.06
C PHE A 294 -8.59 4.62 -3.56
N GLY A 295 -9.75 4.22 -4.07
CA GLY A 295 -9.97 3.77 -5.45
C GLY A 295 -9.73 2.28 -5.70
N THR A 296 -9.17 1.54 -4.73
CA THR A 296 -8.96 0.08 -4.83
C THR A 296 -10.22 -0.67 -4.43
N LYS A 297 -10.61 -1.68 -5.21
CA LYS A 297 -11.73 -2.56 -4.86
C LYS A 297 -11.18 -3.93 -4.45
N ILE A 298 -11.67 -4.44 -3.32
CA ILE A 298 -11.42 -5.81 -2.86
C ILE A 298 -12.79 -6.37 -2.50
N GLU A 299 -13.16 -7.48 -3.14
CA GLU A 299 -14.50 -8.03 -3.07
C GLU A 299 -14.64 -9.09 -1.98
N ASN A 300 -13.59 -9.86 -1.69
CA ASN A 300 -13.75 -11.09 -0.91
C ASN A 300 -12.78 -11.15 0.28
N ALA A 301 -13.21 -11.84 1.33
CA ALA A 301 -12.39 -12.10 2.50
C ALA A 301 -12.56 -13.56 2.95
N THR A 302 -11.42 -14.20 3.24
CA THR A 302 -11.37 -15.49 3.94
C THR A 302 -10.66 -15.28 5.27
N GLY A 303 -11.33 -15.62 6.36
CA GLY A 303 -10.78 -15.63 7.71
C GLY A 303 -9.77 -16.75 7.94
N SER A 304 -9.42 -16.93 9.19
CA SER A 304 -8.43 -17.86 9.71
C SER A 304 -9.09 -19.13 10.27
N ALA A 305 -8.47 -19.76 11.27
CA ALA A 305 -9.04 -20.89 12.01
C ALA A 305 -9.46 -20.48 13.44
N PHE A 306 -9.62 -19.18 13.68
CA PHE A 306 -9.94 -18.57 14.97
C PHE A 306 -11.17 -17.68 14.83
N ASN A 307 -11.61 -17.06 15.92
CA ASN A 307 -12.78 -16.19 15.91
C ASN A 307 -12.46 -14.85 15.24
N ASP A 308 -12.88 -14.70 14.00
CA ASP A 308 -12.54 -13.59 13.12
C ASP A 308 -13.68 -12.57 12.99
N GLU A 309 -13.32 -11.36 12.57
CA GLU A 309 -14.28 -10.32 12.17
C GLU A 309 -14.01 -9.95 10.70
N LEU A 310 -14.98 -10.20 9.83
CA LEU A 310 -14.95 -9.86 8.41
C LEU A 310 -15.98 -8.77 8.13
N ILE A 311 -15.52 -7.65 7.57
CA ILE A 311 -16.34 -6.50 7.24
C ILE A 311 -16.19 -6.26 5.73
N GLY A 312 -17.27 -6.52 5.01
CA GLY A 312 -17.42 -6.21 3.60
C GLY A 312 -17.56 -4.70 3.35
N ASN A 313 -18.00 -4.35 2.15
CA ASN A 313 -18.07 -2.98 1.68
C ASN A 313 -19.38 -2.72 0.93
N ALA A 314 -19.34 -1.91 -0.12
CA ALA A 314 -20.53 -1.59 -0.92
C ALA A 314 -20.64 -2.43 -2.21
N LEU A 315 -19.74 -3.39 -2.39
CA LEU A 315 -19.74 -4.36 -3.48
C LEU A 315 -20.42 -5.64 -3.00
N GLY A 316 -20.79 -6.53 -3.93
CA GLY A 316 -21.15 -7.90 -3.52
C GLY A 316 -19.92 -8.64 -3.04
N ASN A 317 -19.90 -9.03 -1.78
CA ASN A 317 -18.78 -9.67 -1.13
C ASN A 317 -18.99 -11.18 -0.96
N VAL A 318 -17.91 -11.97 -1.02
CA VAL A 318 -17.89 -13.32 -0.46
C VAL A 318 -17.09 -13.28 0.84
N LEU A 319 -17.78 -13.52 1.95
CA LEU A 319 -17.22 -13.55 3.29
C LEU A 319 -17.25 -15.00 3.81
N ASP A 320 -16.07 -15.55 4.05
CA ASP A 320 -15.88 -16.88 4.60
C ASP A 320 -15.06 -16.77 5.89
N GLY A 321 -15.69 -16.90 7.06
CA GLY A 321 -15.02 -16.85 8.36
C GLY A 321 -13.92 -17.90 8.53
N GLY A 322 -14.02 -19.00 7.77
CA GLY A 322 -13.25 -20.20 8.04
C GLY A 322 -13.81 -20.92 9.26
N ALA A 323 -12.92 -21.53 10.04
CA ALA A 323 -13.33 -22.17 11.29
C ALA A 323 -13.23 -21.16 12.42
N GLY A 324 -14.23 -21.09 13.29
CA GLY A 324 -14.17 -20.10 14.36
C GLY A 324 -15.54 -19.85 14.96
N GLN A 325 -15.70 -18.77 15.69
CA GLN A 325 -17.01 -18.17 15.91
C GLN A 325 -16.89 -16.78 15.32
N ASP A 326 -17.28 -16.64 14.07
CA ASP A 326 -16.89 -15.51 13.25
C ASP A 326 -18.02 -14.50 13.13
N VAL A 327 -17.66 -13.23 13.00
CA VAL A 327 -18.61 -12.15 12.72
C VAL A 327 -18.39 -11.73 11.28
N MET A 328 -19.41 -11.92 10.43
CA MET A 328 -19.39 -11.51 9.03
C MET A 328 -20.42 -10.42 8.80
N ILE A 329 -19.96 -9.22 8.47
CA ILE A 329 -20.78 -8.03 8.20
C ILE A 329 -20.63 -7.72 6.71
N GLY A 330 -21.68 -7.87 5.90
CA GLY A 330 -21.63 -7.67 4.45
C GLY A 330 -21.52 -6.21 4.10
N GLY A 331 -22.62 -5.47 4.18
CA GLY A 331 -22.61 -4.04 3.95
C GLY A 331 -23.73 -3.65 3.00
N ALA A 332 -23.38 -3.22 1.81
CA ALA A 332 -24.32 -3.05 0.71
C ALA A 332 -23.81 -3.87 -0.48
N GLY A 333 -24.69 -4.21 -1.42
CA GLY A 333 -24.35 -5.18 -2.45
C GLY A 333 -25.10 -6.49 -2.25
N ASN A 334 -24.77 -7.49 -3.08
CA ASN A 334 -25.31 -8.83 -2.94
C ASN A 334 -24.22 -9.71 -2.34
N ASP A 335 -24.32 -9.97 -1.06
CA ASP A 335 -23.30 -10.61 -0.27
C ASP A 335 -23.55 -12.11 -0.12
N VAL A 336 -22.46 -12.87 -0.01
CA VAL A 336 -22.45 -14.31 0.24
C VAL A 336 -21.69 -14.58 1.52
N TYR A 337 -22.36 -15.25 2.45
CA TYR A 337 -21.82 -15.63 3.76
C TYR A 337 -21.64 -17.13 3.83
N VAL A 338 -20.42 -17.60 4.11
CA VAL A 338 -20.14 -19.01 4.35
C VAL A 338 -20.20 -19.28 5.85
N VAL A 339 -21.20 -20.05 6.27
CA VAL A 339 -21.42 -20.40 7.68
C VAL A 339 -21.08 -21.87 7.91
N ASP A 340 -20.16 -22.14 8.82
CA ASP A 340 -19.77 -23.50 9.19
C ASP A 340 -19.83 -23.78 10.70
N ASN A 341 -19.97 -22.73 11.51
CA ASN A 341 -20.01 -22.83 12.96
C ASN A 341 -21.32 -22.27 13.52
N VAL A 342 -21.83 -22.93 14.57
CA VAL A 342 -23.03 -22.45 15.28
C VAL A 342 -22.80 -21.11 15.98
N GLY A 343 -21.54 -20.75 16.24
CA GLY A 343 -21.15 -19.46 16.79
C GLY A 343 -20.99 -18.35 15.75
N ASP A 344 -21.10 -18.64 14.45
CA ASP A 344 -20.99 -17.61 13.42
C ASP A 344 -22.19 -16.66 13.47
N VAL A 345 -21.90 -15.38 13.29
CA VAL A 345 -22.87 -14.30 13.28
C VAL A 345 -22.80 -13.60 11.93
N VAL A 346 -23.88 -13.73 11.16
CA VAL A 346 -24.09 -12.97 9.93
C VAL A 346 -24.86 -11.70 10.25
N VAL A 347 -24.33 -10.56 9.82
CA VAL A 347 -24.91 -9.23 9.99
C VAL A 347 -25.07 -8.56 8.63
N GLU A 348 -26.25 -8.70 8.04
CA GLU A 348 -26.59 -7.98 6.81
C GLU A 348 -27.17 -6.60 7.14
N THR A 349 -26.41 -5.56 6.79
CA THR A 349 -26.77 -4.16 7.05
C THR A 349 -27.43 -3.48 5.86
N GLY A 350 -27.38 -4.11 4.68
CA GLY A 350 -28.07 -3.75 3.47
C GLY A 350 -29.56 -3.61 3.75
N THR A 351 -30.15 -2.54 3.24
CA THR A 351 -31.59 -2.29 3.40
C THR A 351 -32.26 -2.07 2.06
N SER A 352 -31.52 -2.19 0.95
CA SER A 352 -32.11 -2.06 -0.36
C SER A 352 -32.95 -3.29 -0.68
N LEU A 353 -34.19 -3.07 -1.13
CA LEU A 353 -35.06 -4.16 -1.56
C LEU A 353 -34.62 -4.81 -2.89
N SER A 354 -33.56 -4.29 -3.53
CA SER A 354 -32.97 -4.87 -4.72
C SER A 354 -31.75 -5.75 -4.44
N GLU A 355 -31.22 -5.69 -3.22
CA GLU A 355 -30.12 -6.54 -2.77
C GLU A 355 -30.68 -7.96 -2.51
N ILE A 356 -29.87 -8.97 -2.80
CA ILE A 356 -30.22 -10.38 -2.65
C ILE A 356 -29.02 -11.08 -2.03
N ASP A 357 -29.11 -11.28 -0.72
CA ASP A 357 -28.03 -11.79 0.10
C ASP A 357 -28.22 -13.28 0.36
N THR A 358 -27.10 -14.01 0.37
CA THR A 358 -27.10 -15.48 0.38
C THR A 358 -26.24 -16.03 1.50
N VAL A 359 -26.84 -16.90 2.32
CA VAL A 359 -26.09 -17.74 3.25
C VAL A 359 -25.86 -19.10 2.62
N MET A 360 -24.59 -19.52 2.55
CA MET A 360 -24.17 -20.89 2.26
C MET A 360 -23.78 -21.55 3.58
N SER A 361 -24.63 -22.46 4.07
CA SER A 361 -24.45 -23.05 5.41
C SER A 361 -24.10 -24.53 5.33
N SER A 362 -23.09 -24.97 6.07
CA SER A 362 -22.78 -26.40 6.31
C SER A 362 -23.38 -26.94 7.62
N ILE A 363 -24.18 -26.11 8.31
CA ILE A 363 -24.96 -26.47 9.49
C ILE A 363 -26.45 -26.12 9.29
N SER A 364 -27.33 -26.57 10.20
CA SER A 364 -28.70 -26.08 10.21
C SER A 364 -28.72 -24.58 10.53
N TYR A 365 -29.47 -23.80 9.76
CA TYR A 365 -29.40 -22.34 9.83
C TYR A 365 -30.77 -21.68 9.70
N THR A 366 -30.95 -20.57 10.41
CA THR A 366 -32.14 -19.71 10.31
C THR A 366 -31.71 -18.36 9.80
N LEU A 367 -32.31 -17.90 8.70
CA LEU A 367 -31.99 -16.60 8.13
C LEU A 367 -32.28 -15.46 9.13
N GLY A 368 -31.29 -14.58 9.30
CA GLY A 368 -31.41 -13.31 10.02
C GLY A 368 -32.25 -12.29 9.24
N SER A 369 -32.22 -11.03 9.66
CA SER A 369 -32.87 -9.96 8.89
C SER A 369 -32.10 -9.68 7.59
N ASN A 370 -32.78 -9.15 6.57
CA ASN A 370 -32.20 -8.74 5.28
C ASN A 370 -31.48 -9.85 4.49
N LEU A 371 -31.75 -11.12 4.80
CA LEU A 371 -31.19 -12.24 4.05
C LEU A 371 -32.30 -12.94 3.28
N GLU A 372 -32.13 -13.11 1.97
CA GLU A 372 -33.16 -13.68 1.10
C GLU A 372 -32.92 -15.18 0.87
N ASN A 373 -31.67 -15.59 0.70
CA ASN A 373 -31.36 -16.95 0.26
C ASN A 373 -30.59 -17.75 1.31
N LEU A 374 -30.96 -19.01 1.47
CA LEU A 374 -30.19 -20.00 2.24
C LEU A 374 -29.98 -21.25 1.39
N THR A 375 -28.72 -21.60 1.17
CA THR A 375 -28.33 -22.86 0.54
C THR A 375 -27.59 -23.72 1.55
N LEU A 376 -28.13 -24.90 1.84
CA LEU A 376 -27.45 -25.91 2.63
C LEU A 376 -26.39 -26.60 1.76
N THR A 377 -25.19 -26.76 2.31
CA THR A 377 -24.05 -27.43 1.67
C THR A 377 -23.75 -28.77 2.35
N GLY A 378 -22.80 -29.54 1.80
CA GLY A 378 -22.44 -30.86 2.33
C GLY A 378 -23.49 -31.95 2.13
N SER A 379 -23.49 -32.95 3.00
CA SER A 379 -24.36 -34.14 2.91
C SER A 379 -25.04 -34.52 4.22
N ASP A 380 -24.87 -33.72 5.27
CA ASP A 380 -25.48 -33.98 6.57
C ASP A 380 -26.99 -33.68 6.57
N GLN A 381 -27.70 -34.24 7.55
CA GLN A 381 -29.13 -33.99 7.76
C GLN A 381 -29.30 -32.63 8.43
N LEU A 382 -29.41 -31.59 7.62
CA LEU A 382 -29.48 -30.20 8.04
C LEU A 382 -30.86 -29.61 7.74
N ASP A 383 -31.26 -28.62 8.52
CA ASP A 383 -32.52 -27.91 8.34
C ASP A 383 -32.25 -26.44 7.99
N ALA A 384 -33.09 -25.88 7.12
CA ALA A 384 -33.06 -24.47 6.76
C ALA A 384 -34.36 -23.83 7.22
N THR A 385 -34.29 -22.64 7.81
CA THR A 385 -35.46 -21.86 8.19
C THR A 385 -35.33 -20.45 7.62
N GLY A 386 -36.33 -20.02 6.87
CA GLY A 386 -36.41 -18.65 6.34
C GLY A 386 -36.75 -17.61 7.41
N ASN A 387 -36.95 -16.36 6.96
CA ASN A 387 -37.40 -15.23 7.77
C ASN A 387 -38.75 -14.70 7.25
N ALA A 388 -39.10 -13.44 7.55
CA ALA A 388 -40.36 -12.83 7.12
C ALA A 388 -40.34 -12.27 5.67
N LEU A 389 -39.19 -12.35 4.98
CA LEU A 389 -39.01 -11.89 3.60
C LEU A 389 -39.42 -12.99 2.60
N ASN A 390 -39.19 -12.73 1.31
CA ASN A 390 -39.42 -13.71 0.26
C ASN A 390 -38.19 -14.60 0.13
N ASN A 391 -38.12 -15.69 0.90
CA ASN A 391 -36.92 -16.53 0.90
C ASN A 391 -36.85 -17.58 -0.20
N VAL A 392 -35.63 -17.88 -0.65
CA VAL A 392 -35.30 -19.09 -1.41
C VAL A 392 -34.46 -20.02 -0.53
N LEU A 393 -35.01 -21.20 -0.21
CA LEU A 393 -34.33 -22.21 0.58
C LEU A 393 -33.96 -23.41 -0.31
N ILE A 394 -32.68 -23.73 -0.38
CA ILE A 394 -32.14 -24.85 -1.15
C ILE A 394 -31.52 -25.86 -0.19
N GLY A 395 -32.07 -27.08 -0.17
CA GLY A 395 -31.53 -28.19 0.61
C GLY A 395 -30.25 -28.79 0.02
N ASN A 396 -29.59 -29.66 0.79
CA ASN A 396 -28.43 -30.43 0.37
C ASN A 396 -28.83 -31.87 -0.02
N SER A 397 -27.86 -32.80 -0.06
CA SER A 397 -28.13 -34.21 -0.40
C SER A 397 -28.66 -35.06 0.77
N GLY A 398 -28.73 -34.48 1.98
CA GLY A 398 -29.27 -35.11 3.17
C GLY A 398 -30.80 -35.03 3.25
N ASN A 399 -31.35 -35.48 4.38
CA ASN A 399 -32.76 -35.25 4.69
C ASN A 399 -32.89 -33.85 5.29
N ASN A 400 -33.52 -32.92 4.58
CA ASN A 400 -33.70 -31.54 5.04
C ASN A 400 -35.16 -31.22 5.35
N VAL A 401 -35.39 -30.41 6.38
CA VAL A 401 -36.61 -29.62 6.56
C VAL A 401 -36.36 -28.19 6.07
N LEU A 402 -37.27 -27.68 5.22
CA LEU A 402 -37.24 -26.32 4.65
C LEU A 402 -38.53 -25.56 5.00
#